data_AF-A0A8S0XTM0-F1
#
_entry.id   AF-A0A8S0XTM0-F1
#
_cell.length_a   1.000
_cell.length_b   1.000
_cell.length_c   1.000
_cell.angle_alpha   90.00
_cell.angle_beta   90.00
_cell.angle_gamma   90.00
#
_symmetry.space_group_name_H-M   'P 1'
#
loop_
_entity.id
_entity.type
_entity.pdbx_description
1 polymer ?
#
loop_
_entity_poly.entity_id
_entity_poly.type
_entity_poly.pdbx_seq_one_letter_code
_entity_poly.pdbx_strand_id
1 'polypeptide(L)'
;MATANAGGVCSGSTNKNEGATSATGGKESGAKLEVIEIPQRPCYGVYESFVAFQGSEDKKRRGVYYHGLKVNSKGEEMLFDEYICDPLYIDAGSCDSSDKNFGLLLRFINQRRRWAKWLMPLDMLAGGCEELRAELLGQGLKIDHHKRGHLPNYLQSQRPKKRLECALKVGWHGNVFVLPDQVIGRRDDIFFQTDHAVTAEYAQRGSLKDWQQHISRYCTGNAMLLFQASVGFAGPLLYKCHIDYAGFHIWGDSFQGKSTGHKIAGSIWGGEGFRKSWRATSNGLEAAAVLYNDNLLALDEMGDSDAREVNQVIYALGNGTGKQRANVRGTARHVHKWRIVLLSNGEKTLESHFQEKGLPVLKPGSPYACCRSPYSGAMARLTICMAWRTGGCFLIPYRKTQLTFTAWRALLF
;
A
#
# COMPACT_ATOMS: atom_id res chain seq x y z
N MET A 1 -48.87 -13.13 3.34
CA MET A 1 -47.68 -12.45 2.76
C MET A 1 -46.46 -13.01 3.47
N ALA A 2 -45.93 -14.11 2.96
CA ALA A 2 -44.86 -14.85 3.62
C ALA A 2 -43.49 -14.31 3.18
N THR A 3 -42.70 -13.94 4.18
CA THR A 3 -41.29 -13.55 4.12
C THR A 3 -40.41 -14.70 3.62
N ALA A 4 -39.77 -14.55 2.47
CA ALA A 4 -38.72 -15.45 2.00
C ALA A 4 -37.36 -14.96 2.52
N ASN A 5 -36.75 -15.74 3.39
CA ASN A 5 -35.45 -15.50 3.99
C ASN A 5 -34.66 -16.81 3.94
N ALA A 6 -33.59 -16.88 3.14
CA ALA A 6 -32.44 -17.79 3.32
C ALA A 6 -31.45 -17.65 2.13
N GLY A 7 -30.43 -16.80 2.27
CA GLY A 7 -29.19 -16.88 1.50
C GLY A 7 -28.14 -17.55 2.38
N GLY A 8 -28.09 -18.88 2.38
CA GLY A 8 -27.11 -19.67 3.10
C GLY A 8 -25.97 -20.12 2.19
N VAL A 9 -24.73 -19.95 2.64
CA VAL A 9 -23.55 -20.56 2.00
C VAL A 9 -23.47 -22.00 2.49
N CYS A 10 -23.53 -22.97 1.57
CA CYS A 10 -23.21 -24.35 1.90
C CYS A 10 -21.68 -24.49 2.00
N SER A 11 -21.14 -24.47 3.22
CA SER A 11 -19.75 -24.84 3.47
C SER A 11 -19.65 -26.36 3.64
N GLY A 12 -19.12 -27.06 2.64
CA GLY A 12 -18.70 -28.45 2.80
C GLY A 12 -17.50 -28.51 3.74
N SER A 13 -17.69 -28.97 4.97
CA SER A 13 -16.62 -29.15 5.96
C SER A 13 -15.77 -30.37 5.59
N THR A 14 -14.51 -30.17 5.22
CA THR A 14 -13.50 -31.24 5.26
C THR A 14 -12.74 -31.14 6.58
N ASN A 15 -12.78 -32.24 7.35
CA ASN A 15 -12.18 -32.36 8.69
C ASN A 15 -10.68 -32.03 8.70
N LYS A 16 -10.26 -31.22 9.69
CA LYS A 16 -8.87 -31.02 10.07
C LYS A 16 -8.33 -32.29 10.72
N ASN A 17 -7.17 -32.76 10.28
CA ASN A 17 -6.28 -33.57 11.10
C ASN A 17 -4.85 -33.04 10.97
N GLU A 18 -4.30 -32.59 12.10
CA GLU A 18 -2.90 -32.24 12.27
C GLU A 18 -2.08 -33.51 12.57
N GLY A 19 -0.91 -33.64 11.96
CA GLY A 19 0.03 -34.72 12.23
C GLY A 19 1.24 -34.68 11.29
N ALA A 20 2.40 -34.32 11.84
CA ALA A 20 3.69 -34.24 11.13
C ALA A 20 4.26 -35.62 10.78
N THR A 21 4.86 -35.80 9.59
CA THR A 21 6.27 -36.21 9.36
C THR A 21 6.54 -36.74 7.94
N SER A 22 7.75 -36.39 7.46
CA SER A 22 8.63 -37.05 6.48
C SER A 22 8.15 -37.35 5.05
N ALA A 23 8.98 -36.86 4.12
CA ALA A 23 8.97 -37.17 2.70
C ALA A 23 9.33 -38.64 2.40
N THR A 24 8.55 -39.27 1.52
CA THR A 24 9.02 -40.27 0.55
C THR A 24 8.00 -40.39 -0.57
N GLY A 25 8.48 -40.44 -1.81
CA GLY A 25 7.64 -40.55 -3.01
C GLY A 25 6.85 -41.86 -3.05
N GLY A 26 5.58 -41.76 -3.41
CA GLY A 26 4.66 -42.88 -3.60
C GLY A 26 3.53 -42.48 -4.54
N LYS A 27 3.24 -43.36 -5.50
CA LYS A 27 2.26 -43.24 -6.58
C LYS A 27 0.93 -42.62 -6.13
N GLU A 28 0.40 -41.67 -6.92
CA GLU A 28 -0.96 -41.15 -6.78
C GLU A 28 -1.98 -42.28 -7.00
N SER A 29 -2.40 -42.92 -5.90
CA SER A 29 -3.58 -43.78 -5.86
C SER A 29 -4.83 -42.91 -6.00
N GLY A 30 -5.69 -43.22 -6.98
CA GLY A 30 -6.90 -42.46 -7.29
C GLY A 30 -7.82 -42.29 -6.08
N ALA A 31 -7.84 -41.08 -5.51
CA ALA A 31 -8.86 -40.70 -4.54
C ALA A 31 -10.24 -40.69 -5.23
N LYS A 32 -11.19 -41.47 -4.68
CA LYS A 32 -12.60 -41.42 -5.09
C LYS A 32 -13.08 -39.97 -4.97
N LEU A 33 -13.61 -39.41 -6.06
CA LEU A 33 -14.26 -38.10 -6.05
C LEU A 33 -15.51 -38.18 -5.19
N GLU A 34 -15.56 -37.41 -4.11
CA GLU A 34 -16.73 -37.31 -3.25
C GLU A 34 -17.84 -36.55 -4.00
N VAL A 35 -19.01 -37.18 -4.11
CA VAL A 35 -20.20 -36.54 -4.70
C VAL A 35 -20.83 -35.66 -3.62
N ILE A 36 -20.86 -34.36 -3.87
CA ILE A 36 -21.39 -33.37 -2.93
C ILE A 36 -22.88 -33.16 -3.21
N GLU A 37 -23.69 -33.40 -2.19
CA GLU A 37 -25.12 -33.05 -2.19
C GLU A 37 -25.29 -31.58 -1.79
N ILE A 38 -26.10 -30.84 -2.56
CA ILE A 38 -26.33 -29.41 -2.36
C ILE A 38 -27.77 -29.22 -1.90
N PRO A 39 -28.01 -29.07 -0.58
CA PRO A 39 -29.34 -29.19 0.00
C PRO A 39 -30.25 -27.97 -0.26
N GLN A 40 -29.71 -26.80 -0.61
CA GLN A 40 -30.47 -25.58 -0.84
C GLN A 40 -30.05 -24.92 -2.14
N ARG A 41 -30.91 -24.97 -3.17
CA ARG A 41 -30.76 -24.24 -4.43
C ARG A 41 -31.88 -23.18 -4.54
N PRO A 42 -31.61 -21.97 -5.05
CA PRO A 42 -30.33 -21.50 -5.57
C PRO A 42 -29.36 -21.06 -4.47
N CYS A 43 -28.07 -21.37 -4.64
CA CYS A 43 -27.03 -20.92 -3.72
C CYS A 43 -25.67 -20.76 -4.41
N TYR A 44 -24.73 -20.13 -3.70
CA TYR A 44 -23.32 -20.12 -4.06
C TYR A 44 -22.55 -21.11 -3.19
N GLY A 45 -21.62 -21.85 -3.80
CA GLY A 45 -20.72 -22.78 -3.12
C GLY A 45 -19.27 -22.52 -3.51
N VAL A 46 -18.34 -22.72 -2.57
CA VAL A 46 -16.89 -22.60 -2.79
C VAL A 46 -16.25 -23.95 -2.53
N TYR A 47 -15.47 -24.45 -3.49
CA TYR A 47 -14.85 -25.76 -3.44
C TYR A 47 -13.35 -25.65 -3.72
N GLU A 48 -12.50 -26.13 -2.81
CA GLU A 48 -11.04 -26.02 -2.93
C GLU A 48 -10.40 -27.14 -3.76
N SER A 49 -11.12 -28.25 -3.90
CA SER A 49 -10.69 -29.46 -4.63
C SER A 49 -11.59 -29.72 -5.84
N PHE A 50 -11.19 -30.67 -6.67
CA PHE A 50 -12.11 -31.19 -7.69
C PHE A 50 -13.26 -31.91 -7.00
N VAL A 51 -14.48 -31.69 -7.49
CA VAL A 51 -15.72 -32.19 -6.89
C VAL A 51 -16.63 -32.74 -7.97
N ALA A 52 -17.53 -33.66 -7.60
CA ALA A 52 -18.67 -34.05 -8.43
C ALA A 52 -19.95 -33.59 -7.70
N PHE A 53 -21.00 -33.21 -8.44
CA PHE A 53 -22.26 -32.74 -7.86
C PHE A 53 -23.38 -33.73 -8.13
N GLN A 54 -24.37 -33.78 -7.25
CA GLN A 54 -25.56 -34.61 -7.44
C GLN A 54 -26.22 -34.36 -8.82
N GLY A 55 -26.41 -35.41 -9.61
CA GLY A 55 -26.98 -35.34 -10.96
C GLY A 55 -25.96 -35.21 -12.10
N SER A 56 -24.65 -35.09 -11.81
CA SER A 56 -23.58 -35.10 -12.82
C SER A 56 -22.32 -35.78 -12.26
N GLU A 57 -21.95 -36.95 -12.81
CA GLU A 57 -20.71 -37.66 -12.45
C GLU A 57 -19.44 -37.00 -13.01
N ASP A 58 -19.59 -35.91 -13.77
CA ASP A 58 -18.46 -35.19 -14.34
C ASP A 58 -17.61 -34.56 -13.25
N LYS A 59 -16.31 -34.82 -13.31
CA LYS A 59 -15.31 -34.14 -12.49
C LYS A 59 -15.34 -32.64 -12.76
N LYS A 60 -15.85 -31.85 -11.81
CA LYS A 60 -15.83 -30.38 -11.84
C LYS A 60 -14.56 -29.86 -11.18
N ARG A 61 -14.04 -28.75 -11.70
CA ARG A 61 -12.85 -28.07 -11.16
C ARG A 61 -13.17 -27.40 -9.82
N ARG A 62 -12.12 -27.14 -9.03
CA ARG A 62 -12.23 -26.26 -7.86
C ARG A 62 -12.70 -24.87 -8.26
N GLY A 63 -13.45 -24.18 -7.42
CA GLY A 63 -13.92 -22.84 -7.70
C GLY A 63 -15.15 -22.41 -6.92
N VAL A 64 -15.61 -21.21 -7.23
CA VAL A 64 -16.94 -20.72 -6.84
C VAL A 64 -17.94 -21.13 -7.92
N TYR A 65 -19.05 -21.72 -7.49
CA TYR A 65 -20.15 -22.14 -8.34
C TYR A 65 -21.45 -21.48 -7.92
N TYR A 66 -22.29 -21.18 -8.90
CA TYR A 66 -23.71 -20.92 -8.69
C TYR A 66 -24.51 -22.20 -8.98
N HIS A 67 -25.23 -22.66 -7.97
CA HIS A 67 -26.07 -23.84 -8.04
C HIS A 67 -27.50 -23.38 -8.20
N GLY A 68 -28.13 -23.74 -9.32
CA GLY A 68 -29.48 -23.29 -9.64
C GLY A 68 -30.41 -24.44 -10.03
N LEU A 69 -31.67 -24.06 -10.22
CA LEU A 69 -32.76 -24.87 -10.75
C LEU A 69 -33.28 -24.19 -12.00
N LYS A 70 -33.49 -24.95 -13.07
CA LYS A 70 -34.14 -24.47 -14.29
C LYS A 70 -35.29 -25.40 -14.63
N VAL A 71 -36.47 -24.84 -14.82
CA VAL A 71 -37.63 -25.61 -15.29
C VAL A 71 -37.55 -25.72 -16.81
N ASN A 72 -37.62 -26.93 -17.34
CA ASN A 72 -37.65 -27.14 -18.78
C ASN A 72 -39.05 -26.85 -19.35
N SER A 73 -39.21 -26.84 -20.68
CA SER A 73 -40.50 -26.60 -21.33
C SER A 73 -41.60 -27.63 -20.98
N LYS A 74 -41.23 -28.74 -20.33
CA LYS A 74 -42.14 -29.81 -19.88
C LYS A 74 -42.51 -29.68 -18.39
N GLY A 75 -42.04 -28.64 -17.69
CA GLY A 75 -42.29 -28.45 -16.27
C GLY A 75 -41.39 -29.25 -15.33
N GLU A 76 -40.38 -29.95 -15.86
CA GLU A 76 -39.44 -30.74 -15.05
C GLU A 76 -38.29 -29.83 -14.56
N GLU A 77 -37.94 -29.98 -13.28
CA GLU A 77 -36.83 -29.26 -12.67
C GLU A 77 -35.48 -29.90 -13.04
N MET A 78 -34.63 -29.11 -13.69
CA MET A 78 -33.25 -29.51 -14.01
C MET A 78 -32.27 -28.75 -13.12
N LEU A 79 -31.40 -29.51 -12.45
CA LEU A 79 -30.28 -28.97 -11.70
C LEU A 79 -29.20 -28.46 -12.67
N PHE A 80 -28.60 -27.32 -12.35
CA PHE A 80 -27.42 -26.84 -13.08
C PHE A 80 -26.40 -26.23 -12.13
N ASP A 81 -25.13 -26.34 -12.51
CA ASP A 81 -23.99 -25.86 -11.74
C ASP A 81 -23.09 -25.01 -12.64
N GLU A 82 -23.06 -23.70 -12.39
CA GLU A 82 -22.30 -22.75 -13.20
C GLU A 82 -21.04 -22.31 -12.48
N TYR A 83 -19.89 -22.58 -13.08
CA TYR A 83 -18.60 -22.10 -12.58
C TYR A 83 -18.47 -20.59 -12.79
N ILE A 84 -17.95 -19.89 -11.78
CA ILE A 84 -17.77 -18.43 -11.80
C ILE A 84 -16.29 -18.05 -11.79
N CYS A 85 -15.53 -18.54 -10.80
CA CYS A 85 -14.12 -18.22 -10.65
C CYS A 85 -13.38 -19.30 -9.84
N ASP A 86 -12.05 -19.20 -9.79
CA ASP A 86 -11.22 -20.00 -8.86
C ASP A 86 -11.64 -19.70 -7.40
N PRO A 87 -11.29 -20.56 -6.42
CA PRO A 87 -11.81 -20.44 -5.05
C PRO A 87 -11.59 -19.05 -4.44
N LEU A 88 -12.69 -18.42 -4.03
CA LEU A 88 -12.75 -17.05 -3.51
C LEU A 88 -13.68 -17.01 -2.29
N TYR A 89 -13.12 -16.66 -1.14
CA TYR A 89 -13.81 -16.54 0.15
C TYR A 89 -13.95 -15.08 0.57
N ILE A 90 -14.98 -14.81 1.37
CA ILE A 90 -15.21 -13.53 2.01
C ILE A 90 -14.97 -13.74 3.51
N ASP A 91 -13.78 -13.36 3.97
CA ASP A 91 -13.35 -13.60 5.36
C ASP A 91 -13.99 -12.59 6.34
N ALA A 92 -14.23 -11.34 5.90
CA ALA A 92 -14.80 -10.29 6.74
C ALA A 92 -15.41 -9.14 5.92
N GLY A 93 -16.27 -8.34 6.57
CA GLY A 93 -16.65 -7.00 6.10
C GLY A 93 -15.84 -5.93 6.82
N SER A 94 -15.73 -4.74 6.24
CA SER A 94 -14.97 -3.62 6.81
C SER A 94 -15.67 -2.28 6.62
N CYS A 95 -15.31 -1.31 7.45
CA CYS A 95 -15.62 0.13 7.31
C CYS A 95 -14.49 0.96 7.93
N ASP A 96 -14.43 2.25 7.59
CA ASP A 96 -13.51 3.18 8.22
C ASP A 96 -14.01 3.60 9.62
N SER A 97 -13.20 4.39 10.33
CA SER A 97 -13.55 4.91 11.67
C SER A 97 -14.74 5.86 11.70
N SER A 98 -15.26 6.27 10.54
CA SER A 98 -16.43 7.15 10.38
C SER A 98 -17.67 6.39 9.87
N ASP A 99 -17.65 5.04 9.91
CA ASP A 99 -18.69 4.16 9.36
C ASP A 99 -18.98 4.42 7.88
N LYS A 100 -17.94 4.69 7.10
CA LYS A 100 -17.95 4.88 5.65
C LYS A 100 -16.94 3.94 5.00
N ASN A 101 -16.79 4.06 3.67
CA ASN A 101 -15.80 3.31 2.89
C ASN A 101 -15.86 1.79 3.11
N PHE A 102 -17.07 1.23 3.04
CA PHE A 102 -17.29 -0.18 3.28
C PHE A 102 -16.56 -1.06 2.25
N GLY A 103 -16.06 -2.20 2.72
CA GLY A 103 -15.32 -3.16 1.89
C GLY A 103 -15.48 -4.61 2.34
N LEU A 104 -15.07 -5.55 1.50
CA LEU A 104 -15.02 -6.99 1.79
C LEU A 104 -13.58 -7.49 1.76
N LEU A 105 -13.15 -8.19 2.81
CA LEU A 105 -11.87 -8.88 2.82
C LEU A 105 -12.01 -10.18 2.03
N LEU A 106 -11.47 -10.16 0.82
CA LEU A 106 -11.44 -11.30 -0.08
C LEU A 106 -10.21 -12.14 0.19
N ARG A 107 -10.36 -13.47 0.19
CA ARG A 107 -9.26 -14.43 0.25
C ARG A 107 -9.40 -15.43 -0.89
N PHE A 108 -8.39 -15.53 -1.74
CA PHE A 108 -8.45 -16.39 -2.91
C PHE A 108 -7.11 -17.01 -3.27
N ILE A 109 -7.16 -18.02 -4.14
CA ILE A 109 -5.97 -18.69 -4.66
C ILE A 109 -5.62 -18.10 -6.03
N ASN A 110 -4.40 -17.59 -6.18
CA ASN A 110 -3.92 -17.10 -7.47
C ASN A 110 -3.43 -18.25 -8.38
N GLN A 111 -3.10 -17.94 -9.64
CA GLN A 111 -2.59 -18.94 -10.60
C GLN A 111 -1.30 -19.66 -10.13
N ARG A 112 -0.54 -19.06 -9.20
CA ARG A 112 0.66 -19.65 -8.59
C ARG A 112 0.35 -20.53 -7.37
N ARG A 113 -0.94 -20.83 -7.12
CA ARG A 113 -1.45 -21.58 -5.97
C ARG A 113 -1.06 -20.99 -4.61
N ARG A 114 -0.90 -19.67 -4.55
CA ARG A 114 -0.67 -18.95 -3.29
C ARG A 114 -1.95 -18.24 -2.87
N TRP A 115 -2.20 -18.25 -1.57
CA TRP A 115 -3.28 -17.46 -0.99
C TRP A 115 -2.94 -15.98 -1.08
N ALA A 116 -3.85 -15.21 -1.66
CA ALA A 116 -3.85 -13.76 -1.66
C ALA A 116 -5.02 -13.28 -0.80
N LYS A 117 -4.83 -12.12 -0.16
CA LYS A 117 -5.87 -11.39 0.54
C LYS A 117 -5.93 -9.98 -0.05
N TRP A 118 -7.14 -9.50 -0.26
CA TRP A 118 -7.37 -8.15 -0.74
C TRP A 118 -8.62 -7.57 -0.11
N LEU A 119 -8.50 -6.38 0.47
CA LEU A 119 -9.63 -5.65 1.01
C LEU A 119 -10.26 -4.83 -0.12
N MET A 120 -11.31 -5.40 -0.71
CA MET A 120 -12.01 -4.85 -1.86
C MET A 120 -13.02 -3.76 -1.43
N PRO A 121 -12.92 -2.53 -1.93
CA PRO A 121 -13.95 -1.51 -1.77
C PRO A 121 -15.30 -1.94 -2.37
N LEU A 122 -16.42 -1.70 -1.67
CA LEU A 122 -17.75 -2.06 -2.17
C LEU A 122 -18.24 -1.16 -3.32
N ASP A 123 -17.72 0.05 -3.46
CA ASP A 123 -18.05 0.96 -4.56
C ASP A 123 -17.57 0.45 -5.93
N MET A 124 -16.57 -0.44 -5.97
CA MET A 124 -16.17 -1.18 -7.18
C MET A 124 -17.26 -2.10 -7.73
N LEU A 125 -18.31 -2.39 -6.95
CA LEU A 125 -19.48 -3.12 -7.41
C LEU A 125 -20.48 -2.22 -8.16
N ALA A 126 -20.26 -0.90 -8.19
CA ALA A 126 -21.09 0.00 -8.96
C ALA A 126 -20.92 -0.20 -10.48
N GLY A 127 -22.00 0.03 -11.22
CA GLY A 127 -21.98 -0.06 -12.68
C GLY A 127 -21.60 -1.46 -13.20
N GLY A 128 -20.64 -1.52 -14.12
CA GLY A 128 -20.24 -2.77 -14.79
C GLY A 128 -19.28 -3.66 -13.99
N CYS A 129 -18.74 -3.21 -12.85
CA CYS A 129 -17.72 -3.92 -12.06
C CYS A 129 -16.44 -4.30 -12.86
N GLU A 130 -16.05 -3.50 -13.86
CA GLU A 130 -14.84 -3.77 -14.66
C GLU A 130 -13.57 -3.62 -13.83
N GLU A 131 -13.49 -2.58 -12.99
CA GLU A 131 -12.34 -2.32 -12.11
C GLU A 131 -12.11 -3.48 -11.13
N LEU A 132 -13.18 -3.97 -10.50
CA LEU A 132 -13.15 -5.17 -9.65
C LEU A 132 -12.54 -6.37 -10.38
N ARG A 133 -13.00 -6.65 -11.60
CA ARG A 133 -12.52 -7.81 -12.36
C ARG A 133 -11.09 -7.63 -12.80
N ALA A 134 -10.72 -6.42 -13.25
CA ALA A 134 -9.36 -6.10 -13.67
C ALA A 134 -8.36 -6.35 -12.53
N GLU A 135 -8.68 -5.90 -11.32
CA GLU A 135 -7.82 -6.08 -10.14
C GLU A 135 -7.69 -7.55 -9.74
N LEU A 136 -8.80 -8.30 -9.66
CA LEU A 136 -8.77 -9.73 -9.37
C LEU A 136 -7.99 -10.54 -10.42
N LEU A 137 -8.16 -10.22 -11.72
CA LEU A 137 -7.40 -10.84 -12.79
C LEU A 137 -5.91 -10.48 -12.70
N GLY A 138 -5.58 -9.22 -12.36
CA GLY A 138 -4.21 -8.75 -12.15
C GLY A 138 -3.50 -9.48 -11.00
N GLN A 139 -4.23 -9.81 -9.93
CA GLN A 139 -3.73 -10.65 -8.83
C GLN A 139 -3.75 -12.16 -9.15
N GLY A 140 -4.23 -12.53 -10.34
CA GLY A 140 -4.18 -13.90 -10.85
C GLY A 140 -5.36 -14.78 -10.44
N LEU A 141 -6.50 -14.22 -10.04
CA LEU A 141 -7.74 -14.99 -9.90
C LEU A 141 -8.29 -15.32 -11.29
N LYS A 142 -8.55 -16.60 -11.60
CA LYS A 142 -9.23 -16.97 -12.85
C LYS A 142 -10.73 -16.76 -12.72
N ILE A 143 -11.31 -15.98 -13.63
CA ILE A 143 -12.75 -15.69 -13.69
C ILE A 143 -13.29 -16.20 -15.03
N ASP A 144 -14.46 -16.83 -15.01
CA ASP A 144 -15.18 -17.21 -16.22
C ASP A 144 -15.76 -15.98 -16.90
N HIS A 145 -15.32 -15.75 -18.14
CA HIS A 145 -15.76 -14.59 -18.91
C HIS A 145 -17.26 -14.61 -19.22
N HIS A 146 -17.85 -15.77 -19.48
CA HIS A 146 -19.26 -15.89 -19.86
C HIS A 146 -20.19 -15.76 -18.65
N LYS A 147 -19.72 -16.20 -17.47
CA LYS A 147 -20.49 -16.18 -16.22
C LYS A 147 -20.06 -15.08 -15.24
N ARG A 148 -19.28 -14.11 -15.72
CA ARG A 148 -18.75 -12.98 -14.91
C ARG A 148 -19.82 -12.18 -14.17
N GLY A 149 -21.05 -12.13 -14.68
CA GLY A 149 -22.18 -11.43 -14.04
C GLY A 149 -22.60 -12.03 -12.69
N HIS A 150 -22.27 -13.29 -12.42
CA HIS A 150 -22.54 -13.92 -11.14
C HIS A 150 -21.57 -13.47 -10.03
N LEU A 151 -20.39 -12.96 -10.36
CA LEU A 151 -19.38 -12.60 -9.36
C LEU A 151 -19.83 -11.45 -8.44
N PRO A 152 -20.35 -10.30 -8.95
CA PRO A 152 -20.89 -9.25 -8.08
C PRO A 152 -22.06 -9.74 -7.22
N ASN A 153 -22.92 -10.59 -7.77
CA ASN A 153 -24.06 -11.17 -7.05
C ASN A 153 -23.58 -12.11 -5.93
N TYR A 154 -22.57 -12.93 -6.20
CA TYR A 154 -21.91 -13.76 -5.20
C TYR A 154 -21.42 -12.87 -4.05
N LEU A 155 -20.59 -11.86 -4.35
CA LEU A 155 -20.01 -10.97 -3.35
C LEU A 155 -21.07 -10.24 -2.49
N GLN A 156 -22.13 -9.70 -3.12
CA GLN A 156 -23.21 -8.99 -2.40
C GLN A 156 -24.12 -9.92 -1.59
N SER A 157 -24.26 -11.18 -1.99
CA SER A 157 -25.04 -12.16 -1.22
C SER A 157 -24.40 -12.53 0.12
N GLN A 158 -23.08 -12.33 0.24
CA GLN A 158 -22.33 -12.71 1.43
C GLN A 158 -22.59 -11.76 2.59
N ARG A 159 -22.81 -12.35 3.77
CA ARG A 159 -22.97 -11.61 5.03
C ARG A 159 -21.91 -12.08 6.02
N PRO A 160 -20.65 -11.63 5.87
CA PRO A 160 -19.60 -11.99 6.82
C PRO A 160 -20.03 -11.58 8.24
N LYS A 161 -19.73 -12.38 9.25
CA LYS A 161 -19.98 -12.03 10.66
C LYS A 161 -18.86 -11.19 11.25
N LYS A 162 -17.63 -11.43 10.80
CA LYS A 162 -16.45 -10.67 11.22
C LYS A 162 -16.49 -9.25 10.63
N ARG A 163 -16.13 -8.26 11.45
CA ARG A 163 -15.96 -6.86 11.06
C ARG A 163 -14.52 -6.45 11.29
N LEU A 164 -13.99 -5.65 10.38
CA LEU A 164 -12.64 -5.09 10.39
C LEU A 164 -12.74 -3.57 10.25
N GLU A 165 -11.71 -2.87 10.68
CA GLU A 165 -11.52 -1.45 10.42
C GLU A 165 -10.62 -1.29 9.19
N CYS A 166 -11.01 -0.43 8.25
CA CYS A 166 -10.19 -0.15 7.06
C CYS A 166 -9.39 1.14 7.23
N ALA A 167 -8.12 1.08 6.86
CA ALA A 167 -7.23 2.23 6.77
C ALA A 167 -7.11 2.66 5.29
N LEU A 168 -7.40 3.93 5.01
CA LEU A 168 -7.44 4.48 3.65
C LEU A 168 -6.10 5.04 3.17
N LYS A 169 -5.10 5.06 4.03
CA LYS A 169 -3.75 5.55 3.74
C LYS A 169 -2.70 4.79 4.55
N VAL A 170 -1.47 4.78 4.04
CA VAL A 170 -0.28 4.32 4.77
C VAL A 170 0.01 5.27 5.92
N GLY A 171 0.63 4.76 6.98
CA GLY A 171 1.11 5.55 8.12
C GLY A 171 0.37 5.27 9.43
N TRP A 172 0.35 6.23 10.33
CA TRP A 172 -0.27 6.06 11.64
C TRP A 172 -1.79 6.04 11.55
N HIS A 173 -2.38 4.97 12.10
CA HIS A 173 -3.81 4.82 12.30
C HIS A 173 -4.07 4.55 13.79
N GLY A 174 -4.29 5.64 14.53
CA GLY A 174 -4.31 5.60 15.99
C GLY A 174 -2.96 5.14 16.57
N ASN A 175 -2.94 3.95 17.18
CA ASN A 175 -1.76 3.39 17.83
C ASN A 175 -1.05 2.30 17.01
N VAL A 176 -1.48 2.03 15.78
CA VAL A 176 -0.79 1.12 14.88
C VAL A 176 -0.24 1.86 13.66
N PHE A 177 0.77 1.26 13.02
CA PHE A 177 1.34 1.77 11.79
C PHE A 177 0.94 0.84 10.64
N VAL A 178 0.22 1.37 9.67
CA VAL A 178 -0.33 0.63 8.53
C VAL A 178 0.60 0.79 7.33
N LEU A 179 1.06 -0.32 6.79
CA LEU A 179 1.73 -0.45 5.49
C LEU A 179 0.78 -1.15 4.50
N PRO A 180 1.07 -1.11 3.18
CA PRO A 180 0.20 -1.75 2.20
C PRO A 180 0.08 -3.28 2.38
N ASP A 181 1.13 -3.93 2.84
CA ASP A 181 1.24 -5.38 2.99
C ASP A 181 1.21 -5.86 4.46
N GLN A 182 1.36 -4.96 5.42
CA GLN A 182 1.47 -5.29 6.83
C GLN A 182 0.88 -4.21 7.74
N VAL A 183 0.36 -4.61 8.90
CA VAL A 183 0.07 -3.69 10.01
C VAL A 183 1.04 -3.98 11.15
N ILE A 184 1.71 -2.93 11.64
CA ILE A 184 2.66 -3.00 12.76
C ILE A 184 1.95 -2.47 14.01
N GLY A 185 1.75 -3.34 14.99
CA GLY A 185 1.10 -2.99 16.25
C GLY A 185 0.38 -4.19 16.89
N ARG A 186 -0.43 -3.92 17.92
CA ARG A 186 -1.24 -4.95 18.63
C ARG A 186 -2.70 -4.96 18.19
N ARG A 187 -2.95 -4.89 16.88
CA ARG A 187 -4.30 -4.97 16.30
C ARG A 187 -4.24 -5.75 14.98
N ASP A 188 -5.00 -6.84 14.92
CA ASP A 188 -5.13 -7.70 13.73
C ASP A 188 -6.44 -7.45 12.97
N ASP A 189 -7.22 -6.48 13.41
CA ASP A 189 -8.53 -6.12 12.88
C ASP A 189 -8.48 -4.92 11.93
N ILE A 190 -7.28 -4.38 11.63
CA ILE A 190 -7.07 -3.28 10.70
C ILE A 190 -6.46 -3.81 9.40
N PHE A 191 -7.01 -3.39 8.26
CA PHE A 191 -6.47 -3.70 6.94
C PHE A 191 -6.38 -2.44 6.09
N PHE A 192 -5.33 -2.33 5.28
CA PHE A 192 -5.20 -1.27 4.31
C PHE A 192 -6.18 -1.50 3.14
N GLN A 193 -7.06 -0.53 2.89
CA GLN A 193 -7.97 -0.54 1.75
C GLN A 193 -7.43 0.39 0.67
N THR A 194 -7.25 -0.16 -0.52
CA THR A 194 -6.74 0.56 -1.68
C THR A 194 -7.49 0.13 -2.92
N ASP A 195 -7.74 1.10 -3.79
CA ASP A 195 -8.42 0.89 -5.07
C ASP A 195 -7.53 0.10 -6.06
N HIS A 196 -6.21 0.09 -5.83
CA HIS A 196 -5.23 -0.62 -6.65
C HIS A 196 -4.16 -1.31 -5.79
N ALA A 197 -3.59 -2.42 -6.26
CA ALA A 197 -2.44 -3.07 -5.61
C ALA A 197 -1.17 -2.19 -5.68
N VAL A 198 -1.02 -1.24 -4.76
CA VAL A 198 0.18 -0.41 -4.61
C VAL A 198 1.24 -1.15 -3.76
N THR A 199 1.57 -2.38 -4.15
CA THR A 199 2.49 -3.25 -3.42
C THR A 199 3.93 -3.18 -3.91
N ALA A 200 4.22 -2.50 -5.03
CA ALA A 200 5.56 -2.54 -5.63
C ALA A 200 6.59 -1.64 -4.93
N GLU A 201 6.16 -0.72 -4.06
CA GLU A 201 7.03 0.32 -3.50
C GLU A 201 7.59 -0.05 -2.12
N TYR A 202 6.74 -0.59 -1.25
CA TYR A 202 7.12 -1.18 0.03
C TYR A 202 7.44 -2.65 -0.18
N ALA A 203 8.63 -3.08 0.23
CA ALA A 203 9.04 -4.46 0.04
C ALA A 203 10.16 -4.84 1.00
N GLN A 204 10.11 -6.07 1.51
CA GLN A 204 11.20 -6.65 2.27
C GLN A 204 11.93 -7.70 1.42
N ARG A 205 13.26 -7.60 1.35
CA ARG A 205 14.12 -8.63 0.75
C ARG A 205 15.35 -8.87 1.60
N GLY A 206 15.65 -10.14 1.87
CA GLY A 206 16.76 -10.53 2.73
C GLY A 206 16.42 -10.39 4.22
N SER A 207 17.45 -10.36 5.07
CA SER A 207 17.30 -10.23 6.52
C SER A 207 17.85 -8.90 7.05
N LEU A 208 17.37 -8.49 8.23
CA LEU A 208 17.93 -7.33 8.95
C LEU A 208 19.44 -7.48 9.19
N LYS A 209 19.89 -8.71 9.50
CA LYS A 209 21.31 -9.01 9.69
C LYS A 209 22.11 -8.73 8.43
N ASP A 210 21.59 -9.14 7.27
CA ASP A 210 22.23 -8.86 5.98
C ASP A 210 22.29 -7.35 5.70
N TRP A 211 21.21 -6.62 5.99
CA TRP A 211 21.17 -5.16 5.84
C TRP A 211 22.22 -4.48 6.74
N GLN A 212 22.33 -4.90 7.99
CA GLN A 212 23.34 -4.37 8.92
C GLN A 212 24.77 -4.66 8.44
N GLN A 213 25.02 -5.89 8.00
CA GLN A 213 26.33 -6.34 7.56
C GLN A 213 26.77 -5.74 6.22
N HIS A 214 25.86 -5.45 5.30
CA HIS A 214 26.19 -5.06 3.94
C HIS A 214 25.81 -3.62 3.58
N ILE A 215 25.00 -2.94 4.40
CA ILE A 215 24.55 -1.56 4.14
C ILE A 215 24.91 -0.66 5.34
N SER A 216 24.36 -0.95 6.53
CA SER A 216 24.49 -0.05 7.67
C SER A 216 25.92 0.08 8.19
N ARG A 217 26.75 -0.96 8.05
CA ARG A 217 28.17 -0.90 8.45
C ARG A 217 28.92 0.30 7.82
N TYR A 218 28.58 0.66 6.59
CA TYR A 218 29.23 1.75 5.85
C TYR A 218 28.77 3.13 6.31
N CYS A 219 27.69 3.22 7.08
CA CYS A 219 27.27 4.46 7.71
C CYS A 219 28.16 4.82 8.91
N THR A 220 28.79 3.83 9.55
CA THR A 220 29.69 4.06 10.69
C THR A 220 30.91 4.85 10.24
N GLY A 221 31.16 6.00 10.87
CA GLY A 221 32.26 6.91 10.48
C GLY A 221 31.98 7.78 9.25
N ASN A 222 30.87 7.56 8.53
CA ASN A 222 30.45 8.40 7.41
C ASN A 222 29.19 9.21 7.79
N ALA A 223 29.40 10.47 8.18
CA ALA A 223 28.33 11.35 8.64
C ALA A 223 27.20 11.53 7.62
N MET A 224 27.51 11.58 6.32
CA MET A 224 26.51 11.81 5.26
C MET A 224 25.64 10.58 5.00
N LEU A 225 26.23 9.38 5.01
CA LEU A 225 25.46 8.14 4.87
C LEU A 225 24.63 7.88 6.13
N LEU A 226 25.21 8.10 7.30
CA LEU A 226 24.53 7.96 8.59
C LEU A 226 23.36 8.94 8.73
N PHE A 227 23.54 10.18 8.29
CA PHE A 227 22.46 11.17 8.24
C PHE A 227 21.32 10.72 7.33
N GLN A 228 21.59 10.34 6.08
CA GLN A 228 20.55 9.91 5.15
C GLN A 228 19.83 8.63 5.60
N ALA A 229 20.56 7.68 6.20
CA ALA A 229 19.95 6.52 6.84
C ALA A 229 19.01 6.94 7.99
N SER A 230 19.45 7.88 8.84
CA SER A 230 18.62 8.41 9.94
C SER A 230 17.36 9.11 9.43
N VAL A 231 17.47 9.88 8.35
CA VAL A 231 16.33 10.52 7.67
C VAL A 231 15.32 9.47 7.19
N GLY A 232 15.79 8.33 6.67
CA GLY A 232 14.90 7.23 6.31
C GLY A 232 14.10 6.65 7.47
N PHE A 233 14.66 6.59 8.68
CA PHE A 233 13.93 6.15 9.87
C PHE A 233 12.99 7.22 10.48
N ALA A 234 13.17 8.49 10.12
CA ALA A 234 12.49 9.60 10.80
C ALA A 234 11.00 9.72 10.47
N GLY A 235 10.54 9.18 9.34
CA GLY A 235 9.15 9.27 8.87
C GLY A 235 8.08 8.96 9.95
N PRO A 236 8.09 7.75 10.53
CA PRO A 236 7.13 7.37 11.56
C PRO A 236 7.23 8.20 12.84
N LEU A 237 8.37 8.84 13.11
CA LEU A 237 8.57 9.63 14.32
C LEU A 237 7.82 10.96 14.26
N LEU A 238 7.59 11.50 13.06
CA LEU A 238 6.97 12.82 12.91
C LEU A 238 5.60 12.89 13.61
N TYR A 239 4.79 11.82 13.55
CA TYR A 239 3.52 11.76 14.27
C TYR A 239 3.66 11.86 15.77
N LYS A 240 4.60 11.09 16.32
CA LYS A 240 4.82 10.99 17.77
C LYS A 240 5.44 12.27 18.32
N CYS A 241 6.19 12.99 17.48
CA CYS A 241 6.82 14.27 17.85
C CYS A 241 5.96 15.49 17.50
N HIS A 242 4.75 15.30 16.97
CA HIS A 242 3.87 16.38 16.52
C HIS A 242 4.53 17.34 15.50
N ILE A 243 5.38 16.78 14.63
CA ILE A 243 6.02 17.51 13.52
C ILE A 243 5.18 17.26 12.27
N ASP A 244 4.84 18.31 11.52
CA ASP A 244 3.98 18.17 10.33
C ASP A 244 4.78 17.77 9.06
N TYR A 245 6.05 18.17 8.99
CA TYR A 245 6.92 17.95 7.82
C TYR A 245 8.40 18.14 8.18
N ALA A 246 9.29 17.41 7.50
CA ALA A 246 10.72 17.70 7.49
C ALA A 246 11.29 17.52 6.07
N GLY A 247 12.18 18.41 5.64
CA GLY A 247 12.78 18.37 4.30
C GLY A 247 14.29 18.54 4.32
N PHE A 248 14.99 17.69 3.58
CA PHE A 248 16.45 17.74 3.48
C PHE A 248 16.86 17.67 2.03
N HIS A 249 17.77 18.55 1.60
CA HIS A 249 18.30 18.57 0.25
C HIS A 249 19.82 18.43 0.26
N ILE A 250 20.31 17.34 -0.34
CA ILE A 250 21.74 17.03 -0.48
C ILE A 250 22.24 17.56 -1.81
N TRP A 251 23.26 18.41 -1.79
CA TRP A 251 23.78 19.05 -2.99
C TRP A 251 25.31 18.95 -3.10
N GLY A 252 25.83 19.19 -4.29
CA GLY A 252 27.27 19.13 -4.58
C GLY A 252 27.52 18.43 -5.90
N ASP A 253 28.77 18.41 -6.35
CA ASP A 253 29.09 17.88 -7.68
C ASP A 253 28.72 16.40 -7.83
N SER A 254 28.63 15.96 -9.07
CA SER A 254 28.46 14.57 -9.42
C SER A 254 29.51 13.67 -8.75
N PHE A 255 29.16 12.39 -8.57
CA PHE A 255 30.03 11.35 -7.98
C PHE A 255 30.40 11.49 -6.49
N GLN A 256 29.75 12.37 -5.73
CA GLN A 256 30.02 12.54 -4.29
C GLN A 256 29.15 11.67 -3.35
N GLY A 257 28.55 10.58 -3.85
CA GLY A 257 27.79 9.63 -3.03
C GLY A 257 26.35 10.04 -2.64
N LYS A 258 25.80 11.11 -3.25
CA LYS A 258 24.41 11.57 -3.03
C LYS A 258 23.39 10.46 -3.30
N SER A 259 23.40 9.92 -4.52
CA SER A 259 22.48 8.86 -4.94
C SER A 259 22.68 7.57 -4.15
N THR A 260 23.91 7.29 -3.70
CA THR A 260 24.21 6.15 -2.81
C THR A 260 23.50 6.31 -1.46
N GLY A 261 23.60 7.49 -0.84
CA GLY A 261 22.90 7.76 0.42
C GLY A 261 21.38 7.69 0.29
N HIS A 262 20.82 8.16 -0.82
CA HIS A 262 19.39 7.97 -1.13
C HIS A 262 18.98 6.50 -1.24
N LYS A 263 19.81 5.66 -1.87
CA LYS A 263 19.57 4.21 -1.93
C LYS A 263 19.57 3.59 -0.54
N ILE A 264 20.49 4.01 0.33
CA ILE A 264 20.50 3.57 1.74
C ILE A 264 19.20 3.97 2.44
N ALA A 265 18.79 5.24 2.32
CA ALA A 265 17.55 5.73 2.94
C ALA A 265 16.30 4.97 2.46
N GLY A 266 16.18 4.74 1.15
CA GLY A 266 15.06 3.99 0.56
C GLY A 266 15.06 2.50 0.93
N SER A 267 16.24 1.89 1.13
CA SER A 267 16.36 0.48 1.49
C SER A 267 15.78 0.11 2.86
N ILE A 268 15.46 1.10 3.70
CA ILE A 268 14.86 0.90 5.03
C ILE A 268 13.40 0.42 4.91
N TRP A 269 12.68 0.92 3.91
CA TRP A 269 11.24 0.68 3.73
C TRP A 269 10.91 -0.16 2.50
N GLY A 270 11.84 -0.19 1.54
CA GLY A 270 11.67 -0.89 0.29
C GLY A 270 13.02 -1.17 -0.36
N GLY A 271 13.10 -0.86 -1.64
CA GLY A 271 14.33 -0.99 -2.41
C GLY A 271 14.48 0.14 -3.41
N GLU A 272 15.05 -0.16 -4.57
CA GLU A 272 15.29 0.84 -5.60
C GLU A 272 14.01 1.53 -6.10
N GLY A 273 12.86 0.82 -6.10
CA GLY A 273 11.56 1.36 -6.50
C GLY A 273 10.92 2.34 -5.50
N PHE A 274 11.45 2.44 -4.29
CA PHE A 274 10.99 3.36 -3.24
C PHE A 274 11.40 4.82 -3.54
N ARG A 275 12.51 5.00 -4.26
CA ARG A 275 12.98 6.31 -4.69
C ARG A 275 12.20 6.79 -5.91
N LYS A 276 11.78 8.05 -5.91
CA LYS A 276 11.09 8.70 -7.04
C LYS A 276 11.99 9.74 -7.70
N SER A 277 11.71 10.06 -8.95
CA SER A 277 12.37 11.15 -9.66
C SER A 277 11.63 12.46 -9.41
N TRP A 278 12.37 13.57 -9.37
CA TRP A 278 11.79 14.90 -9.47
C TRP A 278 11.03 15.14 -10.78
N ARG A 279 11.43 14.43 -11.86
CA ARG A 279 10.78 14.47 -13.17
C ARG A 279 9.44 13.72 -13.14
N ALA A 280 8.48 14.28 -12.43
CA ALA A 280 7.12 13.80 -12.30
C ALA A 280 6.18 15.01 -12.20
N THR A 281 4.94 14.85 -12.66
CA THR A 281 3.95 15.94 -12.54
C THR A 281 3.63 16.23 -11.08
N SER A 282 3.27 17.48 -10.76
CA SER A 282 2.76 17.86 -9.42
C SER A 282 1.68 16.90 -8.89
N ASN A 283 0.76 16.43 -9.74
CA ASN A 283 -0.27 15.46 -9.32
C ASN A 283 0.31 14.08 -8.99
N GLY A 284 1.32 13.64 -9.75
CA GLY A 284 2.02 12.39 -9.48
C GLY A 284 2.77 12.43 -8.15
N LEU A 285 3.40 13.56 -7.82
CA LEU A 285 4.10 13.74 -6.54
C LEU A 285 3.13 13.91 -5.36
N GLU A 286 1.96 14.53 -5.55
CA GLU A 286 0.88 14.53 -4.55
C GLU A 286 0.38 13.10 -4.27
N ALA A 287 0.17 12.30 -5.33
CA ALA A 287 -0.23 10.90 -5.18
C ALA A 287 0.84 10.07 -4.46
N ALA A 288 2.11 10.29 -4.78
CA ALA A 288 3.23 9.69 -4.04
C ALA A 288 3.17 10.10 -2.56
N ALA A 289 3.02 11.39 -2.23
CA ALA A 289 2.98 11.85 -0.85
C ALA A 289 1.92 11.15 0.02
N VAL A 290 0.77 10.77 -0.57
CA VAL A 290 -0.26 9.96 0.11
C VAL A 290 0.22 8.54 0.40
N LEU A 291 0.91 7.92 -0.56
CA LEU A 291 1.48 6.57 -0.42
C LEU A 291 2.64 6.51 0.58
N TYR A 292 3.36 7.62 0.75
CA TYR A 292 4.47 7.77 1.69
C TYR A 292 4.07 8.51 2.98
N ASN A 293 2.77 8.59 3.30
CA ASN A 293 2.31 9.25 4.53
C ASN A 293 2.93 8.59 5.78
N ASP A 294 3.38 9.43 6.71
CA ASP A 294 4.19 9.10 7.88
C ASP A 294 5.48 8.35 7.55
N ASN A 295 6.05 8.60 6.37
CA ASN A 295 7.24 7.91 5.88
C ASN A 295 8.21 8.85 5.13
N LEU A 296 9.32 8.28 4.65
CA LEU A 296 10.29 8.92 3.77
C LEU A 296 9.70 9.06 2.36
N LEU A 297 9.74 10.26 1.79
CA LEU A 297 9.63 10.49 0.35
C LEU A 297 11.01 10.87 -0.19
N ALA A 298 11.62 9.97 -0.97
CA ALA A 298 12.93 10.18 -1.56
C ALA A 298 12.81 10.66 -3.01
N LEU A 299 13.20 11.91 -3.29
CA LEU A 299 13.19 12.49 -4.65
C LEU A 299 14.62 12.67 -5.18
N ASP A 300 14.92 12.02 -6.30
CA ASP A 300 16.24 12.01 -6.95
C ASP A 300 16.28 13.00 -8.13
N GLU A 301 17.44 13.63 -8.29
CA GLU A 301 17.83 14.47 -9.43
C GLU A 301 16.93 15.70 -9.67
N MET A 302 16.99 16.66 -8.75
CA MET A 302 16.24 17.92 -8.86
C MET A 302 16.60 18.73 -10.12
N GLY A 303 17.84 18.60 -10.62
CA GLY A 303 18.34 19.34 -11.77
C GLY A 303 17.52 19.14 -13.05
N ASP A 304 16.83 18.00 -13.17
CA ASP A 304 16.01 17.65 -14.33
C ASP A 304 14.62 18.31 -14.34
N SER A 305 14.27 19.09 -13.32
CA SER A 305 12.94 19.70 -13.16
C SER A 305 12.96 21.21 -13.17
N ASP A 306 11.91 21.81 -13.74
CA ASP A 306 11.79 23.27 -13.80
C ASP A 306 11.66 23.87 -12.40
N ALA A 307 12.37 24.97 -12.14
CA ALA A 307 12.42 25.62 -10.83
C ALA A 307 11.04 26.03 -10.31
N ARG A 308 10.10 26.42 -11.19
CA ARG A 308 8.73 26.77 -10.78
C ARG A 308 7.96 25.56 -10.31
N GLU A 309 8.11 24.44 -11.01
CA GLU A 309 7.47 23.17 -10.63
C GLU A 309 8.05 22.64 -9.31
N VAL A 310 9.38 22.62 -9.18
CA VAL A 310 10.06 22.24 -7.93
C VAL A 310 9.56 23.09 -6.77
N ASN A 311 9.48 24.41 -6.94
CA ASN A 311 8.95 25.30 -5.91
C ASN A 311 7.51 24.94 -5.52
N GLN A 312 6.60 24.79 -6.50
CA GLN A 312 5.20 24.43 -6.23
C GLN A 312 5.06 23.07 -5.53
N VAL A 313 5.83 22.08 -5.95
CA VAL A 313 5.84 20.75 -5.35
C VAL A 313 6.31 20.83 -3.91
N ILE A 314 7.42 21.51 -3.64
CA ILE A 314 7.94 21.68 -2.28
C ILE A 314 6.88 22.35 -1.37
N TYR A 315 6.17 23.37 -1.86
CA TYR A 315 5.02 23.99 -1.17
C TYR A 315 3.88 23.02 -0.90
N ALA A 316 3.47 22.24 -1.89
CA ALA A 316 2.40 21.26 -1.70
C ALA A 316 2.81 20.19 -0.66
N LEU A 317 4.03 19.65 -0.79
CA LEU A 317 4.57 18.63 0.09
C LEU A 317 4.70 19.12 1.53
N GLY A 318 5.26 20.33 1.74
CA GLY A 318 5.47 20.93 3.06
C GLY A 318 4.17 21.30 3.78
N ASN A 319 3.12 21.68 3.05
CA ASN A 319 1.80 21.96 3.64
C ASN A 319 1.07 20.69 4.09
N GLY A 320 1.47 19.51 3.63
CA GLY A 320 0.85 18.24 4.02
C GLY A 320 -0.55 18.02 3.45
N THR A 321 -0.97 18.77 2.43
CA THR A 321 -2.33 18.71 1.89
C THR A 321 -2.35 18.83 0.37
N GLY A 322 -3.15 17.97 -0.28
CA GLY A 322 -3.38 18.02 -1.72
C GLY A 322 -4.27 19.17 -2.15
N LYS A 323 -4.31 19.41 -3.46
CA LYS A 323 -5.21 20.43 -4.02
C LYS A 323 -6.67 20.01 -3.86
N GLN A 324 -7.51 20.93 -3.40
CA GLN A 324 -8.95 20.71 -3.35
C GLN A 324 -9.53 20.67 -4.76
N ARG A 325 -10.31 19.64 -5.06
CA ARG A 325 -10.98 19.45 -6.35
C ARG A 325 -12.47 19.32 -6.14
N ALA A 326 -13.26 19.79 -7.09
CA ALA A 326 -14.68 19.45 -7.16
C ALA A 326 -14.86 18.00 -7.62
N ASN A 327 -15.90 17.34 -7.14
CA ASN A 327 -16.37 16.07 -7.70
C ASN A 327 -17.31 16.32 -8.89
N VAL A 328 -17.73 15.24 -9.55
CA VAL A 328 -18.64 15.29 -10.72
C VAL A 328 -19.98 15.98 -10.39
N ARG A 329 -20.37 16.03 -9.11
CA ARG A 329 -21.60 16.66 -8.62
C ARG A 329 -21.38 18.12 -8.17
N GLY A 330 -20.21 18.71 -8.44
CA GLY A 330 -19.88 20.08 -8.08
C GLY A 330 -19.59 20.32 -6.60
N THR A 331 -19.61 19.29 -5.75
CA THR A 331 -19.25 19.41 -4.33
C THR A 331 -17.77 19.13 -4.11
N ALA A 332 -17.18 19.66 -3.04
CA ALA A 332 -15.76 19.47 -2.75
C ALA A 332 -15.45 17.98 -2.49
N ARG A 333 -14.47 17.42 -3.21
CA ARG A 333 -13.89 16.11 -2.90
C ARG A 333 -13.06 16.23 -1.61
N HIS A 334 -13.00 15.12 -0.86
CA HIS A 334 -12.13 15.04 0.31
C HIS A 334 -10.68 15.33 -0.08
N VAL A 335 -10.03 16.23 0.66
CA VAL A 335 -8.64 16.61 0.42
C VAL A 335 -7.72 15.59 1.06
N HIS A 336 -6.79 15.02 0.29
CA HIS A 336 -5.78 14.14 0.84
C HIS A 336 -4.83 14.92 1.74
N LYS A 337 -4.49 14.32 2.88
CA LYS A 337 -3.52 14.86 3.83
C LYS A 337 -2.40 13.86 4.05
N TRP A 338 -1.18 14.36 4.11
CA TRP A 338 0.01 13.59 4.38
C TRP A 338 0.93 14.31 5.36
N ARG A 339 1.86 13.53 5.90
CA ARG A 339 3.03 14.00 6.63
C ARG A 339 4.21 13.18 6.15
N ILE A 340 5.28 13.83 5.74
CA ILE A 340 6.41 13.13 5.13
C ILE A 340 7.73 13.72 5.61
N VAL A 341 8.76 12.87 5.58
CA VAL A 341 10.14 13.33 5.56
C VAL A 341 10.60 13.34 4.10
N LEU A 342 10.81 14.52 3.53
CA LEU A 342 11.35 14.67 2.19
C LEU A 342 12.88 14.58 2.22
N LEU A 343 13.46 13.67 1.43
CA LEU A 343 14.89 13.65 1.13
C LEU A 343 15.09 13.88 -0.36
N SER A 344 15.72 15.00 -0.71
CA SER A 344 15.98 15.44 -2.08
C SER A 344 17.49 15.51 -2.35
N ASN A 345 17.91 15.38 -3.61
CA ASN A 345 19.27 15.72 -4.02
C ASN A 345 19.33 16.48 -5.34
N GLY A 346 20.50 17.04 -5.64
CA GLY A 346 20.82 17.66 -6.93
C GLY A 346 22.26 18.17 -6.96
N GLU A 347 22.67 18.79 -8.05
CA GLU A 347 23.99 19.41 -8.14
C GLU A 347 24.03 20.80 -7.49
N LYS A 348 22.92 21.53 -7.58
CA LYS A 348 22.77 22.92 -7.13
C LYS A 348 21.95 22.99 -5.85
N THR A 349 22.09 24.09 -5.10
CA THR A 349 21.17 24.37 -4.00
C THR A 349 19.80 24.78 -4.53
N LEU A 350 18.76 24.69 -3.68
CA LEU A 350 17.42 25.18 -4.00
C LEU A 350 17.43 26.66 -4.38
N GLU A 351 18.19 27.49 -3.67
CA GLU A 351 18.29 28.93 -3.94
C GLU A 351 18.91 29.19 -5.30
N SER A 352 20.00 28.50 -5.64
CA SER A 352 20.66 28.63 -6.95
C SER A 352 19.71 28.21 -8.07
N HIS A 353 19.00 27.09 -7.88
CA HIS A 353 18.03 26.59 -8.86
C HIS A 353 16.89 27.58 -9.10
N PHE A 354 16.43 28.26 -8.05
CA PHE A 354 15.36 29.25 -8.14
C PHE A 354 15.84 30.60 -8.74
N GLN A 355 17.04 31.02 -8.38
CA GLN A 355 17.65 32.26 -8.90
C GLN A 355 17.88 32.22 -10.41
N GLU A 356 18.26 31.07 -10.97
CA GLU A 356 18.43 30.90 -12.42
C GLU A 356 17.17 31.21 -13.24
N LYS A 357 15.98 31.13 -12.62
CA LYS A 357 14.70 31.44 -13.25
C LYS A 357 14.08 32.76 -12.75
N GLY A 358 14.85 33.57 -12.02
CA GLY A 358 14.39 34.85 -11.46
C GLY A 358 13.29 34.70 -10.41
N LEU A 359 13.17 33.52 -9.78
CA LEU A 359 12.19 33.30 -8.72
C LEU A 359 12.70 33.87 -7.40
N PRO A 360 11.82 34.47 -6.58
CA PRO A 360 12.22 34.97 -5.28
C PRO A 360 12.75 33.83 -4.42
N VAL A 361 13.92 34.06 -3.81
CA VAL A 361 14.47 33.18 -2.79
C VAL A 361 13.45 33.05 -1.66
N LEU A 362 13.23 31.82 -1.18
CA LEU A 362 12.27 31.50 -0.13
C LEU A 362 12.43 32.48 1.05
N LYS A 363 11.35 33.20 1.40
CA LYS A 363 11.38 34.22 2.46
C LYS A 363 11.48 33.57 3.85
N PRO A 364 12.16 34.20 4.83
CA PRO A 364 12.03 33.83 6.24
C PRO A 364 10.56 33.83 6.67
N GLY A 365 10.10 32.77 7.36
CA GLY A 365 8.70 32.60 7.76
C GLY A 365 7.80 31.89 6.74
N SER A 366 8.33 31.56 5.55
CA SER A 366 7.79 30.44 4.77
C SER A 366 7.99 29.12 5.56
N PRO A 367 7.31 28.00 5.24
CA PRO A 367 7.55 26.70 5.90
C PRO A 367 8.99 26.17 5.77
N TYR A 368 9.92 26.99 5.28
CA TYR A 368 11.33 26.68 5.08
C TYR A 368 12.19 27.63 5.93
N ALA A 369 12.68 27.13 7.06
CA ALA A 369 13.92 27.64 7.60
C ALA A 369 15.06 26.87 6.92
N CYS A 370 15.70 27.50 5.93
CA CYS A 370 16.89 26.95 5.29
C CYS A 370 18.10 27.20 6.18
N CYS A 371 18.53 26.18 6.93
CA CYS A 371 19.75 26.24 7.71
C CYS A 371 20.86 25.52 6.91
N ARG A 372 21.92 26.26 6.53
CA ARG A 372 23.09 25.69 5.84
C ARG A 372 23.96 24.95 6.84
N SER A 373 24.27 23.68 6.59
CA SER A 373 25.29 22.95 7.35
C SER A 373 26.67 23.17 6.70
N PRO A 374 27.69 23.67 7.43
CA PRO A 374 29.02 23.93 6.87
C PRO A 374 29.87 22.66 6.67
N TYR A 375 29.26 21.50 6.38
CA TYR A 375 30.03 20.28 6.13
C TYR A 375 30.89 20.43 4.86
N SER A 376 32.19 20.66 5.05
CA SER A 376 33.22 20.72 4.01
C SER A 376 34.13 19.50 4.07
N GLY A 377 33.56 18.30 3.97
CA GLY A 377 34.33 17.12 3.59
C GLY A 377 34.54 17.11 2.07
N ALA A 378 35.44 16.27 1.56
CA ALA A 378 35.59 16.01 0.12
C ALA A 378 34.36 15.32 -0.55
N MET A 379 33.22 15.32 0.13
CA MET A 379 31.95 14.72 -0.28
C MET A 379 30.79 15.64 0.08
N ALA A 380 29.64 15.41 -0.57
CA ALA A 380 28.48 16.29 -0.75
C ALA A 380 28.07 17.16 0.47
N ARG A 381 27.49 18.31 0.17
CA ARG A 381 27.01 19.33 1.12
C ARG A 381 25.52 19.15 1.42
N LEU A 382 25.06 19.71 2.54
CA LEU A 382 23.70 19.53 3.06
C LEU A 382 23.00 20.88 3.28
N THR A 383 21.79 20.98 2.73
CA THR A 383 20.81 22.02 3.06
C THR A 383 19.67 21.40 3.87
N ILE A 384 19.39 21.99 5.05
CA ILE A 384 18.30 21.54 5.93
C ILE A 384 17.14 22.51 5.79
N CYS A 385 15.96 22.02 5.43
CA CYS A 385 14.70 22.77 5.43
C CYS A 385 13.77 22.17 6.48
N MET A 386 13.75 22.74 7.68
CA MET A 386 12.80 22.33 8.72
C MET A 386 11.62 23.31 8.77
N ALA A 387 10.40 22.77 8.76
CA ALA A 387 9.19 23.53 9.00
C ALA A 387 8.87 23.50 10.50
N TRP A 388 9.32 24.50 11.25
CA TRP A 388 8.78 24.77 12.59
C TRP A 388 7.70 25.84 12.47
N ARG A 389 6.49 25.56 12.98
CA ARG A 389 5.43 26.59 13.14
C ARG A 389 5.88 27.79 13.98
N THR A 390 7.00 27.69 14.69
CA THR A 390 7.53 28.71 15.62
C THR A 390 8.79 29.45 15.14
N GLY A 391 9.13 29.39 13.84
CA GLY A 391 10.07 30.36 13.25
C GLY A 391 11.54 30.29 13.70
N GLY A 392 11.96 29.23 14.40
CA GLY A 392 13.36 29.02 14.80
C GLY A 392 14.17 28.30 13.71
N CYS A 393 15.16 28.98 13.11
CA CYS A 393 16.24 28.31 12.37
C CYS A 393 17.35 28.00 13.37
N PHE A 394 17.55 26.73 13.72
CA PHE A 394 18.74 26.32 14.46
C PHE A 394 19.89 26.13 13.46
N LEU A 395 20.87 27.03 13.52
CA LEU A 395 22.21 26.76 12.98
C LEU A 395 22.78 25.57 13.75
N ILE A 396 23.21 24.53 13.04
CA ILE A 396 23.88 23.36 13.63
C ILE A 396 25.39 23.63 13.58
N PRO A 397 26.03 24.12 14.66
CA PRO A 397 27.49 24.19 14.73
C PRO A 397 28.08 22.77 14.78
N TYR A 398 29.16 22.53 14.03
CA TYR A 398 29.77 21.20 13.91
C TYR A 398 31.04 21.02 14.75
N ARG A 399 31.08 19.92 15.53
CA ARG A 399 32.29 19.12 15.83
C ARG A 399 32.04 17.68 15.33
N LYS A 400 33.11 17.00 14.88
CA LYS A 400 33.18 15.71 14.14
C LYS A 400 32.30 14.54 14.61
N THR A 401 31.66 14.63 15.77
CA THR A 401 30.86 13.57 16.42
C THR A 401 29.37 13.90 16.58
N GLN A 402 28.89 15.07 16.12
CA GLN A 402 27.55 15.57 16.49
C GLN A 402 26.49 15.62 15.38
N LEU A 403 26.78 15.27 14.12
CA LEU A 403 25.76 15.40 13.05
C LEU A 403 24.50 14.55 13.32
N THR A 404 24.66 13.37 13.90
CA THR A 404 23.54 12.50 14.31
C THR A 404 22.83 13.00 15.56
N PHE A 405 23.58 13.33 16.61
CA PHE A 405 23.00 13.73 17.90
C PHE A 405 22.25 15.06 17.81
N THR A 406 22.73 15.99 16.98
CA THR A 406 22.13 17.33 16.84
C THR A 406 20.98 17.36 15.83
N ALA A 407 21.02 16.56 14.76
CA ALA A 407 19.87 16.37 13.87
C ALA A 407 18.71 15.63 14.57
N TRP A 408 19.03 14.65 15.41
CA TRP A 408 18.03 13.99 16.27
C TRP A 408 17.49 14.94 17.35
N ARG A 409 18.33 15.81 17.93
CA ARG A 409 17.84 16.86 18.84
C ARG A 409 16.84 17.79 18.16
N ALA A 410 17.07 18.20 16.91
CA ALA A 410 16.14 19.06 16.17
C ALA A 410 14.84 18.36 15.71
N LEU A 411 14.81 17.02 15.72
CA LEU A 411 13.61 16.20 15.47
C LEU A 411 12.86 15.81 16.76
N LEU A 412 13.54 15.82 17.92
CA LEU A 412 12.99 15.37 19.20
C LEU A 412 12.75 16.51 20.21
N PHE A 413 13.32 17.69 19.99
CA PHE A 413 13.19 18.92 20.78
C PHE A 413 12.99 20.11 19.85
#